data_AF-A0A9P3NID9-F1
#
_entry.id   AF-A0A9P3NID9-F1
#
_cell.length_a   1.000
_cell.length_b   1.000
_cell.length_c   1.000
_cell.angle_alpha   90.00
_cell.angle_beta   90.00
_cell.angle_gamma   90.00
#
_symmetry.space_group_name_H-M   'P 1'
#
loop_
_entity.id
_entity.type
_entity.pdbx_description
1 polymer ?
#
loop_
_entity_poly.entity_id
_entity_poly.type
_entity_poly.pdbx_seq_one_letter_code
_entity_poly.pdbx_strand_id
1 'polypeptide(L)'
;LRLVNTCRDEVCRPIVKLIDREFGLSFNIGGLGGLVNCGTTGFKAAMSHSPEFPCEINGGPPCREIACGALIAIKNDISRGGPVQDDADDLEYVLLKRKIAARVHSSAADGPSLVRVTKAAWRQSQRT
;
A
#
# COMPACT_ATOMS: atom_id res chain seq x y z
N LEU A 1 12.07 7.17 2.31
CA LEU A 1 11.36 6.51 1.20
C LEU A 1 12.32 6.27 0.05
N ARG A 2 12.41 5.03 -0.44
CA ARG A 2 12.97 4.73 -1.76
C ARG A 2 11.85 4.19 -2.62
N LEU A 3 11.50 4.90 -3.68
CA LEU A 3 10.43 4.51 -4.59
C LEU A 3 11.08 3.94 -5.85
N VAL A 4 10.76 2.69 -6.19
CA VAL A 4 11.35 2.01 -7.35
C VAL A 4 10.24 1.66 -8.34
N ASN A 5 10.42 2.07 -9.59
CA ASN A 5 9.54 1.73 -10.70
C ASN A 5 10.35 1.04 -11.81
N THR A 6 10.16 -0.27 -11.96
CA THR A 6 10.75 -1.08 -13.01
C THR A 6 9.68 -1.98 -13.63
N CYS A 7 9.96 -2.60 -14.78
CA CYS A 7 9.10 -3.69 -15.26
C CYS A 7 9.02 -4.81 -14.19
N ARG A 8 7.86 -5.47 -14.10
CA ARG A 8 7.65 -6.65 -13.22
C ARG A 8 8.36 -7.92 -13.68
N ASP A 9 8.96 -7.88 -14.88
CA ASP A 9 9.75 -8.98 -15.43
C ASP A 9 10.93 -9.34 -14.50
N GLU A 10 11.20 -10.65 -14.39
CA GLU A 10 12.31 -11.20 -13.63
C GLU A 10 13.66 -10.56 -13.99
N VAL A 11 13.85 -10.14 -15.25
CA VAL A 11 15.08 -9.49 -15.72
C VAL A 11 15.36 -8.15 -15.03
N CYS A 12 14.33 -7.51 -14.47
CA CYS A 12 14.47 -6.29 -13.68
C CYS A 12 14.79 -6.55 -12.20
N ARG A 13 14.67 -7.78 -11.70
CA ARG A 13 14.96 -8.09 -10.29
C ARG A 13 16.40 -7.79 -9.86
N PRO A 14 17.46 -8.00 -10.69
CA PRO A 14 18.82 -7.68 -10.30
C PRO A 14 19.01 -6.20 -9.94
N ILE A 15 18.45 -5.27 -10.72
CA ILE A 15 18.60 -3.82 -10.43
C ILE A 15 17.83 -3.41 -9.18
N VAL A 16 16.64 -3.97 -8.94
CA VAL A 16 15.87 -3.73 -7.70
C VAL A 16 16.66 -4.22 -6.49
N LYS A 17 17.27 -5.42 -6.56
CA LYS A 17 18.10 -5.95 -5.47
C LYS A 17 19.34 -5.09 -5.19
N LEU A 18 19.95 -4.50 -6.21
CA LEU A 18 21.09 -3.60 -6.03
C LEU A 18 20.68 -2.31 -5.30
N ILE A 19 19.53 -1.75 -5.68
CA ILE A 19 18.95 -0.57 -5.00
C ILE A 19 18.61 -0.93 -3.55
N ASP A 20 17.96 -2.07 -3.32
CA ASP A 20 17.62 -2.53 -1.96
C ASP A 20 18.87 -2.82 -1.12
N ARG A 21 19.97 -3.26 -1.74
CA ARG A 21 21.24 -3.49 -1.03
C ARG A 21 21.89 -2.18 -0.59
N GLU A 22 21.94 -1.20 -1.48
CA GLU A 22 22.62 0.08 -1.21
C GLU A 22 21.80 0.97 -0.30
N PHE A 23 20.49 0.98 -0.53
CA PHE A 23 19.58 1.91 0.12
C PHE A 23 18.67 1.21 1.13
N GLY A 24 18.70 -0.10 1.32
CA GLY A 24 17.70 -0.80 2.12
C GLY A 24 16.35 -0.92 1.40
N LEU A 25 15.36 -1.53 2.05
CA LEU A 25 14.09 -1.90 1.41
C LEU A 25 13.41 -0.73 0.68
N SER A 26 13.09 -0.95 -0.60
CA SER A 26 12.33 -0.03 -1.44
C SER A 26 10.83 -0.32 -1.45
N PHE A 27 10.05 0.74 -1.64
CA PHE A 27 8.63 0.66 -2.00
C PHE A 27 8.55 0.53 -3.52
N ASN A 28 8.13 -0.64 -4.01
CA ASN A 28 8.10 -0.94 -5.44
C ASN A 28 6.71 -0.64 -6.04
N ILE A 29 6.66 0.21 -7.06
CA ILE A 29 5.44 0.57 -7.81
C ILE A 29 5.47 0.07 -9.26
N GLY A 30 6.36 -0.88 -9.56
CA GLY A 30 6.57 -1.42 -10.89
C GLY A 30 5.33 -2.05 -11.49
N GLY A 31 4.98 -1.62 -12.71
CA GLY A 31 3.94 -2.23 -13.53
C GLY A 31 4.49 -2.99 -14.74
N LEU A 32 3.58 -3.47 -15.58
CA LEU A 32 3.95 -4.10 -16.85
C LEU A 32 4.66 -3.07 -17.74
N GLY A 33 5.84 -3.41 -18.27
CA GLY A 33 6.66 -2.48 -19.06
C GLY A 33 7.21 -1.29 -18.28
N GLY A 34 7.15 -1.30 -16.95
CA GLY A 34 7.53 -0.14 -16.11
C GLY A 34 6.47 0.96 -16.06
N LEU A 35 5.24 0.69 -16.51
CA LEU A 35 4.11 1.61 -16.37
C LEU A 35 3.73 1.79 -14.90
N VAL A 36 3.38 3.01 -14.51
CA VAL A 36 2.95 3.32 -13.14
C VAL A 36 1.46 3.00 -12.97
N ASN A 37 1.15 1.74 -12.64
CA ASN A 37 -0.22 1.24 -12.48
C ASN A 37 -0.73 1.28 -11.03
N CYS A 38 0.08 1.79 -10.10
CA CYS A 38 -0.30 1.87 -8.69
C CYS A 38 -1.31 2.99 -8.39
N GLY A 39 -1.67 3.79 -9.42
CA GLY A 39 -2.60 4.90 -9.35
C GLY A 39 -2.25 5.95 -8.30
N THR A 40 -3.21 6.82 -8.00
CA THR A 40 -3.01 7.87 -6.99
C THR A 40 -2.91 7.29 -5.57
N THR A 41 -3.51 6.13 -5.31
CA THR A 41 -3.52 5.53 -3.97
C THR A 41 -2.20 4.86 -3.64
N GLY A 42 -1.64 4.07 -4.55
CA GLY A 42 -0.32 3.46 -4.36
C GLY A 42 0.78 4.51 -4.25
N PHE A 43 0.67 5.61 -5.01
CA PHE A 43 1.59 6.73 -4.88
C PHE A 43 1.45 7.45 -3.52
N LYS A 44 0.22 7.72 -3.04
CA LYS A 44 -0.01 8.26 -1.69
C LYS A 44 0.52 7.34 -0.60
N ALA A 45 0.36 6.02 -0.77
CA ALA A 45 0.89 5.03 0.15
C ALA A 45 2.42 5.06 0.19
N ALA A 46 3.09 5.21 -0.97
CA ALA A 46 4.54 5.42 -0.99
C ALA A 46 4.92 6.70 -0.21
N MET A 47 4.23 7.82 -0.46
CA MET A 47 4.51 9.09 0.20
C MET A 47 4.28 9.04 1.71
N SER A 48 3.31 8.26 2.22
CA SER A 48 3.12 8.07 3.66
C SER A 48 4.25 7.27 4.33
N HIS A 49 5.13 6.63 3.55
CA HIS A 49 6.37 6.02 4.03
C HIS A 49 7.60 6.94 3.86
N SER A 50 7.40 8.20 3.46
CA SER A 50 8.46 9.20 3.56
C SER A 50 8.79 9.47 5.02
N PRO A 51 10.08 9.56 5.41
CA PRO A 51 10.42 10.01 6.74
C PRO A 51 9.83 11.40 6.97
N GLU A 52 9.01 11.54 8.00
CA GLU A 52 8.61 12.85 8.51
C GLU A 52 9.79 13.42 9.29
N PHE A 53 10.27 14.61 8.96
CA PHE A 53 11.34 15.25 9.71
C PHE A 53 10.79 16.00 10.94
N PRO A 54 11.43 15.90 12.11
CA PRO A 54 12.54 15.02 12.47
C PRO A 54 12.01 13.72 13.13
N CYS A 55 12.13 12.57 12.48
CA CYS A 55 11.88 11.29 13.16
C CYS A 55 13.21 10.72 13.68
N GLU A 56 13.29 10.58 15.01
CA GLU A 56 14.32 9.99 15.90
C GLU A 56 15.84 10.18 15.67
N ILE A 57 16.37 10.47 14.48
CA ILE A 57 17.81 10.75 14.29
C ILE A 57 18.25 12.07 14.96
N ASN A 58 17.30 12.91 15.41
CA ASN A 58 17.52 14.14 16.19
C ASN A 58 16.47 14.32 17.33
N GLY A 59 16.04 13.23 17.97
CA GLY A 59 15.16 13.32 19.17
C GLY A 59 13.71 13.77 18.91
N GLY A 60 13.22 13.67 17.67
CA GLY A 60 11.78 13.86 17.39
C GLY A 60 10.98 12.56 17.47
N PRO A 61 9.64 12.62 17.33
CA PRO A 61 8.73 11.50 17.60
C PRO A 61 9.05 10.24 16.76
N PRO A 62 8.67 9.04 17.23
CA PRO A 62 8.86 7.81 16.47
C PRO A 62 8.23 7.96 15.09
N CYS A 63 8.96 7.55 14.04
CA CYS A 63 8.50 7.66 12.66
C CYS A 63 7.12 6.97 12.51
N ARG A 64 6.03 7.74 12.44
CA ARG A 64 4.67 7.25 12.13
C ARG A 64 4.53 7.26 10.60
N GLU A 65 4.00 6.28 9.89
CA GLU A 65 3.34 5.01 10.22
C GLU A 65 3.96 3.86 9.38
N ILE A 66 4.17 2.69 9.99
CA ILE A 66 4.70 1.47 9.34
C ILE A 66 3.58 0.68 8.61
N ALA A 67 2.38 1.23 8.58
CA ALA A 67 1.20 0.61 8.01
C ALA A 67 1.03 0.96 6.54
N CYS A 68 0.51 0.03 5.75
CA CYS A 68 0.24 0.26 4.33
C CYS A 68 -0.86 1.32 4.18
N GLY A 69 -0.53 2.46 3.58
CA GLY A 69 -1.45 3.57 3.33
C GLY A 69 -2.70 3.16 2.53
N ALA A 70 -2.56 2.22 1.59
CA ALA A 70 -3.69 1.68 0.83
C ALA A 70 -4.67 0.90 1.73
N LEU A 71 -4.16 0.13 2.71
CA LEU A 71 -5.01 -0.59 3.66
C LEU A 71 -5.67 0.33 4.69
N ILE A 72 -4.99 1.42 5.07
CA ILE A 72 -5.58 2.48 5.90
C ILE A 72 -6.74 3.15 5.14
N ALA A 73 -6.53 3.47 3.86
CA ALA A 73 -7.58 4.02 3.01
C ALA A 73 -8.78 3.06 2.92
N ILE A 74 -8.54 1.78 2.64
CA ILE A 74 -9.60 0.75 2.59
C ILE A 74 -10.32 0.60 3.94
N LYS A 75 -9.60 0.63 5.07
CA LYS A 75 -10.21 0.61 6.41
C LYS A 75 -11.18 1.78 6.56
N ASN A 76 -10.72 2.99 6.27
CA ASN A 76 -11.51 4.20 6.45
C ASN A 76 -12.73 4.21 5.53
N ASP A 77 -12.58 3.70 4.31
CA ASP A 77 -13.67 3.53 3.35
C ASP A 77 -14.73 2.54 3.84
N ILE A 78 -14.32 1.38 4.37
CA ILE A 78 -15.23 0.38 4.94
C ILE A 78 -15.92 0.93 6.20
N SER A 79 -15.20 1.68 7.04
CA SER A 79 -15.76 2.34 8.22
C SER A 79 -16.81 3.40 7.86
N ARG A 80 -16.63 4.14 6.76
CA ARG A 80 -17.55 5.21 6.33
C ARG A 80 -18.89 4.68 5.80
N GLY A 81 -18.94 3.44 5.30
CA GLY A 81 -20.17 2.80 4.82
C GLY A 81 -20.80 3.52 3.63
N GLY A 82 -20.46 3.11 2.40
CA GLY A 82 -21.06 3.66 1.19
C GLY A 82 -20.35 3.20 -0.08
N PRO A 83 -20.93 3.43 -1.27
CA PRO A 83 -20.25 3.19 -2.52
C PRO A 83 -19.06 4.13 -2.60
N VAL A 84 -17.85 3.58 -2.57
CA VAL A 84 -16.66 4.40 -2.67
C VAL A 84 -16.38 4.68 -4.12
N GLN A 85 -15.96 5.91 -4.42
CA GLN A 85 -15.55 6.30 -5.74
C GLN A 85 -14.30 5.50 -6.15
N ASP A 86 -14.45 4.65 -7.15
CA ASP A 86 -13.36 3.88 -7.73
C ASP A 86 -12.60 4.80 -8.71
N ASP A 87 -11.29 4.92 -8.51
CA ASP A 87 -10.39 5.55 -9.46
C ASP A 87 -10.11 4.54 -10.58
N ALA A 88 -10.61 4.80 -11.79
CA ALA A 88 -10.48 3.88 -12.92
C ALA A 88 -9.01 3.68 -13.35
N ASP A 89 -8.14 4.64 -13.03
CA ASP A 89 -6.72 4.60 -13.32
C ASP A 89 -5.93 3.81 -12.24
N ASP A 90 -6.59 3.40 -11.15
CA ASP A 90 -6.01 2.61 -10.05
C ASP A 90 -6.66 1.23 -9.93
N LEU A 91 -6.63 0.46 -11.03
CA LEU A 91 -7.27 -0.85 -11.11
C LEU A 91 -6.77 -1.82 -10.03
N GLU A 92 -5.48 -1.76 -9.66
CA GLU A 92 -4.91 -2.61 -8.61
C GLU A 92 -5.55 -2.32 -7.25
N TYR A 93 -5.69 -1.04 -6.91
CA TYR A 93 -6.37 -0.63 -5.69
C TYR A 93 -7.87 -0.98 -5.71
N VAL A 94 -8.56 -0.71 -6.81
CA VAL A 94 -10.01 -1.02 -6.97
C VAL A 94 -10.26 -2.50 -6.77
N LEU A 95 -9.45 -3.36 -7.39
CA LEU A 95 -9.57 -4.82 -7.25
C LEU A 95 -9.25 -5.26 -5.81
N LEU A 96 -8.19 -4.73 -5.20
CA LEU A 96 -7.81 -5.03 -3.83
C LEU A 96 -8.94 -4.65 -2.85
N LYS A 97 -9.46 -3.44 -2.98
CA LYS A 97 -10.54 -2.89 -2.17
C LYS A 97 -11.81 -3.70 -2.27
N ARG A 98 -12.28 -4.01 -3.49
CA ARG A 98 -13.48 -4.85 -3.70
C ARG A 98 -13.31 -6.23 -3.06
N LYS A 99 -12.13 -6.86 -3.21
CA LYS A 99 -11.82 -8.16 -2.64
C LYS A 99 -11.76 -8.15 -1.10
N ILE A 100 -11.25 -7.08 -0.50
CA ILE A 100 -11.19 -6.91 0.96
C ILE A 100 -12.57 -6.57 1.52
N ALA A 101 -13.30 -5.64 0.92
CA ALA A 101 -14.63 -5.22 1.36
C ALA A 101 -15.63 -6.40 1.36
N ALA A 102 -15.56 -7.29 0.36
CA ALA A 102 -16.36 -8.52 0.33
C ALA A 102 -16.09 -9.50 1.50
N ARG A 103 -14.99 -9.32 2.25
CA ARG A 103 -14.55 -10.21 3.34
C ARG A 103 -14.54 -9.53 4.70
N VAL A 104 -14.46 -8.21 4.71
CA VAL A 104 -14.39 -7.38 5.91
C VAL A 104 -15.61 -6.50 5.95
N HIS A 105 -16.64 -6.98 6.65
CA HIS A 105 -17.84 -6.20 6.94
C HIS A 105 -17.63 -5.37 8.21
N SER A 106 -18.18 -4.15 8.23
CA SER A 106 -18.32 -3.32 9.43
C SER A 106 -19.38 -3.93 10.35
N SER A 107 -18.98 -4.96 11.10
CA SER A 107 -19.84 -5.62 12.08
C SER A 107 -19.94 -4.84 13.42
N ALA A 108 -19.22 -3.71 13.55
CA ALA A 108 -19.09 -2.91 14.76
C ALA A 108 -19.24 -1.41 14.45
N ALA A 109 -19.70 -0.63 15.43
CA ALA A 109 -19.94 0.81 15.31
C ALA A 109 -18.70 1.61 14.86
N ASP A 110 -17.49 1.14 15.21
CA ASP A 110 -16.20 1.78 14.88
C ASP A 110 -15.57 1.27 13.56
N GLY A 111 -16.19 0.32 12.86
CA GLY A 111 -15.65 -0.33 11.66
C GLY A 111 -14.51 -1.34 11.95
N PRO A 112 -13.84 -1.86 10.90
CA PRO A 112 -12.82 -2.90 11.07
C PRO A 112 -11.47 -2.37 11.57
N SER A 113 -10.78 -3.15 12.40
CA SER A 113 -9.41 -2.82 12.81
C SER A 113 -8.41 -2.98 11.65
N LEU A 114 -7.32 -2.22 11.67
CA LEU A 114 -6.28 -2.30 10.65
C LEU A 114 -5.66 -3.71 10.56
N VAL A 115 -5.47 -4.38 11.70
CA VAL A 115 -5.01 -5.78 11.75
C VAL A 115 -5.96 -6.71 10.97
N ARG A 116 -7.28 -6.50 11.08
CA ARG A 116 -8.28 -7.30 10.36
C ARG A 116 -8.21 -7.06 8.85
N VAL A 117 -8.05 -5.81 8.43
CA VAL A 117 -7.86 -5.43 7.02
C VAL A 117 -6.56 -6.01 6.46
N THR A 118 -5.44 -5.91 7.20
CA THR A 118 -4.15 -6.50 6.82
C THR A 118 -4.20 -8.02 6.70
N LYS A 119 -4.85 -8.71 7.64
CA LYS A 119 -5.04 -10.16 7.54
C LYS A 119 -5.90 -10.55 6.33
N ALA A 120 -6.91 -9.75 5.98
CA ALA A 120 -7.73 -9.99 4.80
C ALA A 120 -6.93 -9.79 3.50
N ALA A 121 -6.09 -8.76 3.44
CA ALA A 121 -5.19 -8.52 2.31
C ALA A 121 -4.19 -9.67 2.13
N TRP A 122 -3.55 -10.13 3.21
CA TRP A 122 -2.61 -11.25 3.17
C TRP A 122 -3.27 -12.56 2.72
N ARG A 123 -4.48 -12.86 3.20
CA ARG A 123 -5.23 -14.05 2.73
C ARG A 123 -5.59 -13.96 1.25
N GLN A 124 -5.77 -12.76 0.71
CA GLN A 124 -6.03 -12.56 -0.71
C GLN A 124 -4.78 -12.79 -1.56
N SER A 125 -3.59 -12.42 -1.07
CA SER A 125 -2.33 -12.63 -1.80
C SER A 125 -1.88 -14.09 -1.82
N GLN A 126 -2.39 -14.94 -0.93
CA GLN A 126 -2.10 -16.38 -0.94
C GLN A 126 -2.95 -17.20 -1.92
N ARG A 127 -3.91 -16.58 -2.60
CA ARG A 127 -4.87 -17.26 -3.50
C ARG A 127 -4.64 -16.95 -4.98
N THR A 128 -3.61 -16.18 -5.28
CA THR A 128 -3.13 -15.79 -6.60
C THR A 128 -1.76 -16.41 -6.81
#